data_AF-A0A1N7PN98-F1
#
_entry.id   AF-A0A1N7PN98-F1
#
_cell.length_a   1.000
_cell.length_b   1.000
_cell.length_c   1.000
_cell.angle_alpha   90.00
_cell.angle_beta   90.00
_cell.angle_gamma   90.00
#
_symmetry.space_group_name_H-M   'P 1'
#
loop_
_entity.id
_entity.type
_entity.pdbx_description
1 polymer ?
#
loop_
_entity_poly.entity_id
_entity_poly.type
_entity_poly.pdbx_seq_one_letter_code
_entity_poly.pdbx_strand_id
1 'polypeptide(L)'
;MKRKRIIIGAILMYNILGAQNNTTTEAPINIKSPQSYEMERYGNIPVNLNVGSVDLNIPLFEEDFSSIGNFNLNLSYNSSGFIPNKKSNYVGHDWFLNFGGVISRDINGIADDSIPIEITSYVSSGFLVGARLVSKSNEDIFNGNYNSNLMKDHINVSGQ
;
A
#
# COMPACT_ATOMS: atom_id res chain seq x y z
N MET A 1 57.64 -40.73 -18.64
CA MET A 1 56.37 -40.49 -17.89
C MET A 1 56.57 -39.81 -16.53
N LYS A 2 57.63 -40.09 -15.75
CA LYS A 2 57.83 -39.52 -14.39
C LYS A 2 57.97 -37.99 -14.35
N ARG A 3 58.67 -37.38 -15.31
CA ARG A 3 58.86 -35.90 -15.38
C ARG A 3 57.55 -35.12 -15.62
N LYS A 4 56.63 -35.65 -16.41
CA LYS A 4 55.32 -35.02 -16.69
C LYS A 4 54.42 -34.99 -15.43
N ARG A 5 54.50 -36.03 -14.58
CA ARG A 5 53.75 -36.09 -13.31
C ARG A 5 54.21 -35.05 -12.29
N ILE A 6 55.51 -34.74 -12.26
CA ILE A 6 56.08 -33.72 -11.37
C ILE A 6 55.60 -32.32 -11.78
N ILE A 7 55.57 -32.02 -13.08
CA ILE A 7 55.12 -30.73 -13.60
C ILE A 7 53.63 -30.50 -13.30
N ILE A 8 52.80 -31.53 -13.48
CA ILE A 8 51.36 -31.45 -13.15
C ILE A 8 51.14 -31.23 -11.65
N GLY A 9 51.93 -31.89 -10.80
CA GLY A 9 51.89 -31.67 -9.35
C GLY A 9 52.26 -30.24 -8.95
N ALA A 10 53.30 -29.66 -9.57
CA ALA A 10 53.71 -28.28 -9.31
C ALA A 10 52.64 -27.25 -9.72
N ILE A 11 51.95 -27.49 -10.85
CA ILE A 11 50.86 -26.63 -11.32
C ILE A 11 49.66 -26.70 -10.37
N LEU A 12 49.30 -27.88 -9.88
CA LEU A 12 48.21 -28.04 -8.91
C LEU A 12 48.53 -27.34 -7.58
N MET A 13 49.78 -27.38 -7.14
CA MET A 13 50.23 -26.75 -5.90
C MET A 13 50.25 -25.21 -5.98
N TYR A 14 50.53 -24.65 -7.16
CA TYR A 14 50.47 -23.20 -7.40
C TYR A 14 49.04 -22.64 -7.27
N ASN A 15 48.04 -23.40 -7.71
CA ASN A 15 46.63 -22.99 -7.60
C ASN A 15 46.11 -23.00 -6.15
N ILE A 16 46.65 -23.86 -5.28
CA ILE A 16 46.28 -23.94 -3.85
C ILE A 16 46.87 -22.77 -3.04
N LEU A 17 48.02 -22.24 -3.45
CA LEU A 17 48.64 -21.07 -2.81
C LEU A 17 47.86 -19.77 -3.07
N GLY A 18 47.26 -19.62 -4.25
CA GLY A 18 46.44 -18.46 -4.61
C GLY A 18 45.03 -18.44 -4.00
N ALA A 19 44.55 -19.56 -3.44
CA ALA A 19 43.19 -19.71 -2.93
C ALA A 19 43.00 -19.31 -1.45
N GLN A 20 44.06 -18.83 -0.77
CA GLN A 20 44.06 -18.65 0.69
C GLN A 20 43.59 -17.27 1.17
N ASN A 21 43.26 -16.35 0.25
CA ASN A 21 42.82 -15.00 0.61
C ASN A 21 41.30 -14.92 0.72
N ASN A 22 40.72 -15.68 1.64
CA ASN A 22 39.38 -15.38 2.15
C ASN A 22 39.53 -14.47 3.36
N THR A 23 39.94 -13.21 3.15
CA THR A 23 39.65 -12.18 4.14
C THR A 23 38.14 -11.96 4.09
N THR A 24 37.39 -12.65 4.94
CA THR A 24 36.07 -12.20 5.36
C THR A 24 36.30 -10.86 6.08
N THR A 25 36.45 -9.79 5.31
CA THR A 25 36.25 -8.43 5.80
C THR A 25 34.78 -8.34 6.18
N GLU A 26 34.47 -8.77 7.40
CA GLU A 26 33.24 -8.34 8.04
C GLU A 26 33.28 -6.83 8.04
N ALA A 27 32.35 -6.21 7.33
CA ALA A 27 32.25 -4.76 7.29
C ALA A 27 32.20 -4.25 8.73
N PRO A 28 33.03 -3.26 9.10
CA PRO A 28 33.01 -2.74 10.45
C PRO A 28 31.60 -2.23 10.75
N ILE A 29 31.01 -2.74 11.84
CA ILE A 29 29.68 -2.35 12.30
C ILE A 29 29.76 -0.87 12.70
N ASN A 30 29.25 0.02 11.84
CA ASN A 30 29.30 1.46 12.06
C ASN A 30 28.14 1.88 12.97
N ILE A 31 28.36 1.74 14.29
CA ILE A 31 27.40 2.19 15.30
C ILE A 31 27.68 3.65 15.59
N LYS A 32 26.81 4.53 15.11
CA LYS A 32 26.86 5.97 15.42
C LYS A 32 26.31 6.21 16.83
N SER A 33 26.79 7.25 17.51
CA SER A 33 26.15 7.70 18.74
C SER A 33 24.69 8.12 18.43
N PRO A 34 23.76 7.99 19.39
CA PRO A 34 22.36 8.38 19.18
C PRO A 34 22.22 9.81 18.63
N GLN A 35 23.03 10.73 19.16
CA GLN A 35 23.03 12.13 18.75
C GLN A 35 23.52 12.33 17.30
N SER A 36 24.57 11.62 16.87
CA SER A 36 25.05 11.67 15.49
C SER A 36 24.08 11.04 14.50
N TYR A 37 23.42 9.95 14.90
CA TYR A 37 22.38 9.30 14.10
C TYR A 37 21.15 10.19 13.92
N GLU A 38 20.70 10.86 14.99
CA GLU A 38 19.55 11.75 14.93
C GLU A 38 19.83 12.96 14.01
N MET A 39 21.04 13.52 14.09
CA MET A 39 21.46 14.62 13.21
C MET A 39 21.50 14.20 11.73
N GLU A 40 22.01 13.02 11.43
CA GLU A 40 21.99 12.46 10.07
C GLU A 40 20.55 12.23 9.59
N ARG A 41 19.68 11.68 10.45
CA ARG A 41 18.27 11.46 10.14
C ARG A 41 17.58 12.76 9.76
N TYR A 42 17.78 13.86 10.51
CA TYR A 42 17.20 15.16 10.17
C TYR A 42 17.73 15.73 8.84
N GLY A 43 19.01 15.51 8.53
CA GLY A 43 19.62 15.99 7.28
C GLY A 43 19.18 15.22 6.03
N ASN A 44 18.77 13.96 6.19
CA ASN A 44 18.43 13.04 5.09
C ASN A 44 16.92 12.82 4.90
N ILE A 45 16.05 13.64 5.49
CA ILE A 45 14.61 13.51 5.22
C ILE A 45 14.34 13.89 3.75
N PRO A 46 13.77 12.99 2.94
CA PRO A 46 13.50 13.28 1.54
C PRO A 46 12.49 14.42 1.40
N VAL A 47 12.67 15.21 0.35
CA VAL A 47 11.71 16.22 -0.07
C VAL A 47 11.27 15.94 -1.49
N ASN A 48 9.96 16.02 -1.73
CA ASN A 48 9.42 16.00 -3.05
C ASN A 48 9.74 17.34 -3.73
N LEU A 49 10.67 17.31 -4.68
CA LEU A 49 11.17 18.52 -5.35
C LEU A 49 10.11 19.22 -6.21
N ASN A 50 9.04 18.53 -6.60
CA ASN A 50 7.99 19.11 -7.45
C ASN A 50 7.01 19.98 -6.65
N VAL A 51 6.75 19.62 -5.38
CA VAL A 51 5.75 20.30 -4.53
C VAL A 51 6.40 20.99 -3.32
N GLY A 52 7.68 20.71 -3.04
CA GLY A 52 8.40 21.24 -1.88
C GLY A 52 7.97 20.61 -0.55
N SER A 53 7.22 19.52 -0.59
CA SER A 53 6.71 18.81 0.59
C SER A 53 7.73 17.77 1.07
N VAL A 54 7.91 17.64 2.38
CA VAL A 54 8.56 16.49 3.01
C VAL A 54 7.87 15.19 2.59
N ASP A 55 8.65 14.23 2.11
CA ASP A 55 8.25 12.88 1.74
C ASP A 55 8.83 11.88 2.75
N LEU A 56 8.13 11.71 3.87
CA LEU A 56 8.57 10.88 4.99
C LEU A 56 7.77 9.58 5.02
N ASN A 57 8.47 8.46 4.80
CA ASN A 57 7.95 7.11 4.93
C ASN A 57 8.72 6.33 5.99
N ILE A 58 8.01 5.84 7.01
CA ILE A 58 8.58 5.09 8.14
C ILE A 58 8.12 3.63 8.02
N PRO A 59 8.99 2.68 7.65
CA PRO A 59 8.65 1.26 7.66
C PRO A 59 8.46 0.80 9.11
N LEU A 60 7.31 0.20 9.42
CA LEU A 60 6.99 -0.35 10.74
C LEU A 60 7.19 -1.86 10.77
N PHE A 61 6.84 -2.55 9.68
CA PHE A 61 6.99 -3.98 9.54
C PHE A 61 7.07 -4.35 8.06
N GLU A 62 8.00 -5.24 7.72
CA GLU A 62 8.21 -5.72 6.36
C GLU A 62 8.57 -7.20 6.44
N GLU A 63 7.70 -8.05 5.87
CA GLU A 63 7.93 -9.49 5.83
C GLU A 63 7.34 -10.08 4.53
N ASP A 64 8.08 -11.02 3.94
CA ASP A 64 7.62 -11.79 2.79
C ASP A 64 6.93 -13.06 3.27
N PHE A 65 5.61 -13.09 3.16
CA PHE A 65 4.83 -14.27 3.48
C PHE A 65 4.70 -15.16 2.25
N SER A 66 5.05 -16.43 2.37
CA SER A 66 4.98 -17.42 1.27
C SER A 66 3.60 -17.49 0.59
N SER A 67 2.51 -17.22 1.33
CA SER A 67 1.12 -17.28 0.84
C SER A 67 0.55 -15.96 0.33
N ILE A 68 1.03 -14.81 0.81
CA ILE A 68 0.45 -13.47 0.54
C ILE A 68 1.42 -12.59 -0.27
N GLY A 69 2.70 -12.96 -0.34
CA GLY A 69 3.76 -12.14 -0.92
C GLY A 69 4.30 -11.11 0.06
N ASN A 70 4.88 -10.04 -0.48
CA ASN A 70 5.46 -8.96 0.31
C ASN A 70 4.36 -8.20 1.07
N PHE A 71 4.45 -8.21 2.39
CA PHE A 71 3.61 -7.41 3.26
C PHE A 71 4.44 -6.31 3.90
N ASN A 72 4.11 -5.07 3.55
CA ASN A 72 4.74 -3.88 4.08
C ASN A 72 3.71 -3.03 4.84
N LEU A 73 3.98 -2.83 6.13
CA LEU A 73 3.28 -1.90 7.00
C LEU A 73 4.17 -0.66 7.17
N ASN A 74 3.72 0.49 6.69
CA ASN A 74 4.48 1.72 6.83
C ASN A 74 3.58 2.91 7.17
N LEU A 75 4.21 3.93 7.75
CA LEU A 75 3.58 5.16 8.16
C LEU A 75 4.13 6.31 7.30
N SER A 76 3.25 6.97 6.55
CA SER A 76 3.61 8.09 5.69
C SER A 76 3.08 9.41 6.27
N TYR A 77 3.84 10.50 6.12
CA TYR A 77 3.45 11.83 6.56
C TYR A 77 3.21 12.77 5.38
N ASN A 78 2.11 13.53 5.43
CA ASN A 78 1.82 14.59 4.47
C ASN A 78 2.13 15.97 5.05
N SER A 79 3.09 16.67 4.47
CA SER A 79 3.54 17.98 4.92
C SER A 79 2.83 19.18 4.28
N SER A 80 1.61 18.99 3.74
CA SER A 80 0.80 20.07 3.14
C SER A 80 0.37 21.17 4.12
N GLY A 81 0.66 21.01 5.41
CA GLY A 81 0.34 21.97 6.46
C GLY A 81 -0.96 21.65 7.20
N PHE A 82 -1.12 22.27 8.37
CA PHE A 82 -2.27 22.03 9.24
C PHE A 82 -3.54 22.71 8.71
N ILE A 83 -4.60 21.92 8.55
CA ILE A 83 -5.93 22.40 8.12
C ILE A 83 -6.89 22.25 9.32
N PRO A 84 -7.37 23.34 9.94
CA PRO A 84 -8.13 23.27 11.20
C PRO A 84 -9.40 22.40 11.16
N ASN A 85 -10.07 22.32 10.00
CA ASN A 85 -11.29 21.54 9.82
C ASN A 85 -11.05 20.16 9.17
N LYS A 86 -9.78 19.73 9.07
CA LYS A 86 -9.46 18.39 8.57
C LYS A 86 -9.57 17.39 9.72
N LYS A 87 -10.42 16.39 9.53
CA LYS A 87 -10.59 15.28 10.48
C LYS A 87 -9.28 14.50 10.60
N SER A 88 -8.83 14.30 11.84
CA SER A 88 -7.67 13.43 12.13
C SER A 88 -8.02 11.97 11.91
N ASN A 89 -7.04 11.17 11.52
CA ASN A 89 -7.16 9.72 11.44
C ASN A 89 -6.71 9.06 12.77
N TYR A 90 -6.81 7.73 12.86
CA TYR A 90 -6.39 6.92 14.02
C TYR A 90 -4.87 6.94 14.30
N VAL A 91 -4.05 7.31 13.32
CA VAL A 91 -2.60 7.53 13.49
C VAL A 91 -2.21 9.02 13.63
N GLY A 92 -3.20 9.92 13.71
CA GLY A 92 -2.98 11.35 13.88
C GLY A 92 -3.29 12.18 12.64
N HIS A 93 -3.06 13.50 12.76
CA HIS A 93 -3.29 14.45 11.68
C HIS A 93 -2.18 14.32 10.64
N ASP A 94 -2.55 14.32 9.35
CA ASP A 94 -1.63 14.18 8.21
C ASP A 94 -0.76 12.92 8.17
N TRP A 95 -0.97 11.97 9.09
CA TRP A 95 -0.35 10.66 9.07
C TRP A 95 -1.26 9.63 8.38
N PHE A 96 -0.65 8.76 7.60
CA PHE A 96 -1.32 7.68 6.89
C PHE A 96 -0.64 6.35 7.20
N LEU A 97 -1.41 5.36 7.65
CA LEU A 97 -0.93 3.99 7.88
C LEU A 97 -1.26 3.14 6.66
N ASN A 98 -0.25 2.70 5.95
CA ASN A 98 -0.37 1.77 4.83
C ASN A 98 -0.27 0.34 5.37
N PHE A 99 -1.37 -0.42 5.33
CA PHE A 99 -1.40 -1.82 5.84
C PHE A 99 -2.09 -2.82 4.89
N GLY A 100 -2.18 -2.50 3.59
CA GLY A 100 -2.64 -3.45 2.57
C GLY A 100 -4.07 -3.28 2.05
N GLY A 101 -4.81 -2.25 2.47
CA GLY A 101 -6.06 -1.87 1.81
C GLY A 101 -6.92 -0.90 2.62
N VAL A 102 -7.72 -0.09 1.92
CA VAL A 102 -8.75 0.77 2.51
C VAL A 102 -10.02 0.67 1.68
N ILE A 103 -11.17 0.51 2.32
CA ILE A 103 -12.48 0.66 1.67
C ILE A 103 -12.89 2.11 1.89
N SER A 104 -12.87 2.89 0.82
CA SER A 104 -13.37 4.27 0.82
C SER A 104 -14.73 4.31 0.12
N ARG A 105 -15.55 5.28 0.52
CA ARG A 105 -16.84 5.55 -0.11
C ARG A 105 -16.99 7.05 -0.26
N ASP A 106 -17.21 7.48 -1.49
CA ASP A 106 -17.63 8.83 -1.81
C ASP A 106 -19.13 8.83 -2.10
N ILE A 107 -19.86 9.72 -1.44
CA ILE A 107 -21.31 9.86 -1.61
C ILE A 107 -21.56 11.12 -2.44
N ASN A 108 -22.10 10.94 -3.64
CA ASN A 108 -22.51 12.02 -4.52
C ASN A 108 -24.03 12.20 -4.44
N GLY A 109 -24.49 13.10 -3.58
CA GLY A 109 -25.93 13.31 -3.36
C GLY A 109 -26.47 12.45 -2.22
N ILE A 110 -27.22 11.39 -2.54
CA ILE A 110 -27.85 10.50 -1.54
C ILE A 110 -27.05 9.20 -1.47
N ALA A 111 -26.84 8.68 -0.26
CA ALA A 111 -26.10 7.45 -0.07
C ALA A 111 -26.91 6.24 -0.60
N ASP A 112 -26.29 5.38 -1.42
CA ASP A 112 -26.91 4.17 -1.97
C ASP A 112 -27.53 3.20 -0.96
N ASP A 113 -27.06 3.23 0.29
CA ASP A 113 -27.52 2.42 1.43
C ASP A 113 -28.49 3.18 2.35
N SER A 114 -28.82 4.43 2.02
CA SER A 114 -29.75 5.23 2.82
C SER A 114 -31.15 4.64 2.75
N ILE A 115 -31.72 4.35 3.93
CA ILE A 115 -33.09 3.85 4.06
C ILE A 115 -33.97 5.05 4.36
N PRO A 116 -35.03 5.32 3.57
CA PRO A 116 -35.97 6.37 3.89
C PRO A 116 -36.74 6.06 5.18
N ILE A 117 -36.89 7.06 6.04
CA ILE A 117 -37.55 6.94 7.36
C ILE A 117 -39.04 6.59 7.22
N GLU A 118 -39.67 6.95 6.09
CA GLU A 118 -41.03 6.54 5.77
C GLU A 118 -41.03 5.75 4.45
N ILE A 119 -41.43 4.48 4.51
CA ILE A 119 -41.72 3.66 3.33
C ILE A 119 -43.09 4.11 2.78
N THR A 120 -43.19 5.35 2.30
CA THR A 120 -44.29 5.71 1.40
C THR A 120 -43.91 5.24 0.00
N SER A 121 -44.90 4.86 -0.82
CA SER A 121 -44.73 4.24 -2.14
C SER A 121 -43.99 5.10 -3.18
N TYR A 122 -43.45 6.26 -2.79
CA TYR A 122 -42.78 7.25 -3.62
C TYR A 122 -41.34 7.57 -3.20
N VAL A 123 -40.79 6.92 -2.17
CA VAL A 123 -39.43 7.20 -1.72
C VAL A 123 -38.44 6.21 -2.33
N SER A 124 -37.85 6.65 -3.44
CA SER A 124 -36.78 5.92 -4.12
C SER A 124 -35.55 5.81 -3.22
N SER A 125 -35.01 4.59 -3.10
CA SER A 125 -33.72 4.35 -2.44
C SER A 125 -32.61 4.21 -3.50
N GLY A 126 -31.34 4.23 -3.10
CA GLY A 126 -30.21 4.01 -4.03
C GLY A 126 -29.93 2.51 -4.27
N PHE A 127 -29.03 2.20 -5.22
CA PHE A 127 -28.80 0.84 -5.76
C PHE A 127 -28.69 -0.27 -4.70
N LEU A 128 -27.95 -0.02 -3.61
CA LEU A 128 -27.72 -1.04 -2.58
C LEU A 128 -28.97 -1.37 -1.76
N VAL A 129 -29.85 -0.39 -1.51
CA VAL A 129 -31.11 -0.64 -0.79
C VAL A 129 -32.11 -1.40 -1.66
N GLY A 130 -32.30 -1.01 -2.92
CA GLY A 130 -33.23 -1.75 -3.80
C GLY A 130 -32.77 -3.16 -4.11
N ALA A 131 -31.47 -3.39 -4.35
CA ALA A 131 -30.93 -4.76 -4.49
C ALA A 131 -31.18 -5.62 -3.24
N ARG A 132 -31.19 -5.03 -2.04
CA ARG A 132 -31.50 -5.71 -0.79
C ARG A 132 -33.00 -5.99 -0.60
N LEU A 133 -33.84 -5.00 -0.93
CA LEU A 133 -35.29 -5.05 -0.64
C LEU A 133 -36.09 -5.81 -1.70
N VAL A 134 -35.57 -5.93 -2.92
CA VAL A 134 -36.26 -6.58 -4.04
C VAL A 134 -35.78 -8.02 -4.19
N SER A 135 -36.68 -9.00 -4.11
CA SER A 135 -36.38 -10.40 -4.41
C SER A 135 -36.23 -10.62 -5.93
N LYS A 136 -35.04 -10.32 -6.45
CA LYS A 136 -34.67 -10.49 -7.86
C LYS A 136 -33.40 -11.31 -7.98
N SER A 137 -33.21 -11.97 -9.11
CA SER A 137 -31.97 -12.69 -9.38
C SER A 137 -30.81 -11.71 -9.57
N ASN A 138 -29.57 -12.16 -9.36
CA ASN A 138 -28.38 -11.35 -9.62
C ASN A 138 -28.36 -10.83 -11.08
N GLU A 139 -28.83 -11.65 -12.02
CA GLU A 139 -28.94 -11.31 -13.44
C GLU A 139 -29.97 -10.19 -13.68
N ASP A 140 -31.11 -10.26 -12.99
CA ASP A 140 -32.13 -9.21 -13.08
C ASP A 140 -31.65 -7.89 -12.45
N ILE A 141 -30.87 -7.95 -11.37
CA ILE A 141 -30.27 -6.77 -10.72
C ILE A 141 -29.21 -6.15 -11.63
N PHE A 142 -28.34 -6.97 -12.21
CA PHE A 142 -27.28 -6.51 -13.11
C PHE A 142 -27.83 -5.85 -14.38
N ASN A 143 -28.90 -6.41 -14.94
CA ASN A 143 -29.52 -5.91 -16.18
C ASN A 143 -30.59 -4.82 -15.95
N GLY A 144 -30.88 -4.44 -14.71
CA GLY A 144 -31.90 -3.41 -14.43
C GLY A 144 -33.35 -3.88 -14.56
N ASN A 145 -33.63 -5.20 -14.53
CA ASN A 145 -34.96 -5.81 -14.68
C ASN A 145 -35.80 -5.75 -13.39
N TYR A 146 -35.90 -4.56 -12.79
CA TYR A 146 -36.64 -4.28 -11.56
C TYR A 146 -37.47 -2.99 -11.68
N ASN A 147 -38.36 -2.76 -10.71
CA ASN A 147 -39.22 -1.58 -10.71
C ASN A 147 -38.37 -0.31 -10.48
N SER A 148 -38.35 0.59 -11.48
CA SER A 148 -37.56 1.82 -11.47
C SER A 148 -37.92 2.79 -10.35
N ASN A 149 -39.11 2.67 -9.74
CA ASN A 149 -39.50 3.50 -8.60
C ASN A 149 -38.72 3.17 -7.31
N LEU A 150 -38.02 2.03 -7.28
CA LEU A 150 -37.26 1.58 -6.11
C LEU A 150 -35.78 2.02 -6.17
N MET A 151 -35.31 2.51 -7.31
CA MET A 151 -33.89 2.71 -7.64
C MET A 151 -33.72 3.97 -8.51
N LYS A 152 -33.25 5.09 -7.94
CA LYS A 152 -33.15 6.39 -8.66
C LYS A 152 -31.93 6.49 -9.58
N ASP A 153 -30.92 5.66 -9.37
CA ASP A 153 -29.63 5.73 -10.06
C ASP A 153 -29.63 5.02 -11.42
N HIS A 154 -30.80 4.62 -11.92
CA HIS A 154 -31.00 4.40 -13.35
C HIS A 154 -30.86 5.76 -14.06
N ILE A 155 -29.62 6.17 -14.30
CA ILE A 155 -29.30 7.12 -15.36
C ILE A 155 -29.30 6.26 -16.61
N ASN A 156 -30.22 6.55 -17.52
CA ASN A 156 -30.22 5.95 -18.84
C ASN A 156 -28.89 6.34 -19.52
N VAL A 157 -27.91 5.43 -19.56
CA VAL A 157 -26.65 5.64 -20.32
C VAL A 157 -26.91 5.41 -21.81
N SER A 158 -28.01 6.00 -22.30
CA SER A 158 -28.21 6.26 -23.70
C SER A 158 -27.76 7.69 -23.90
N GLY A 159 -26.48 7.87 -24.24
CA GLY A 159 -25.96 9.17 -24.62
C GLY A 159 -26.83 9.79 -25.71
N GLN A 160 -27.53 10.86 -25.32
CA GLN A 160 -27.93 11.97 -26.18
C GLN A 160 -27.56 13.25 -25.45
#